data_AF-A0A2P8K6Q3-F1
#
_entry.id   AF-A0A2P8K6Q3-F1
#
_cell.length_a   1.000
_cell.length_b   1.000
_cell.length_c   1.000
_cell.angle_alpha   90.00
_cell.angle_beta   90.00
_cell.angle_gamma   90.00
#
_symmetry.space_group_name_H-M   'P 1'
#
loop_
_entity.id
_entity.type
_entity.pdbx_description
1 polymer ?
#
loop_
_entity_poly.entity_id
_entity_poly.type
_entity_poly.pdbx_seq_one_letter_code
_entity_poly.pdbx_strand_id
1 'polypeptide(L)'
;FWTVVHGYQANAYDEANRTQYLTNAGDVRSRGLEFEATALPIRGLTLNFNASYNDVRYLSYKNAPCAPEVAFQTGAPASCDLSGHQVVGASKYIANLNGEYRWKLDDGLEPYLTASYAFRSRAVGTIDDSAYGQIPS
;
A
#
# COMPACT_ATOMS: atom_id res chain seq x y z
N PHE A 1 -10.27 -11.82 -1.60
CA PHE A 1 -11.03 -11.31 -0.44
C PHE A 1 -11.85 -10.08 -0.82
N TRP A 2 -12.86 -9.72 -0.03
CA TRP A 2 -13.67 -8.51 -0.19
C TRP A 2 -14.23 -8.04 1.15
N THR A 3 -13.93 -6.80 1.53
CA THR A 3 -14.27 -6.22 2.83
C THR A 3 -14.72 -4.77 2.65
N VAL A 4 -15.74 -4.37 3.40
CA VAL A 4 -16.18 -2.97 3.51
C VAL A 4 -16.07 -2.55 4.96
N VAL A 5 -15.44 -1.39 5.20
CA VAL A 5 -15.31 -0.75 6.50
C VAL A 5 -16.15 0.50 6.49
N HIS A 6 -17.06 0.62 7.45
CA HIS A 6 -17.93 1.78 7.59
C HIS A 6 -17.36 2.75 8.63
N GLY A 7 -17.51 4.05 8.38
CA GLY A 7 -17.04 5.09 9.30
C GLY A 7 -15.53 5.05 9.54
N TYR A 8 -14.75 4.81 8.50
CA TYR A 8 -13.30 4.75 8.53
C TYR A 8 -12.71 6.07 9.02
N GLN A 9 -12.05 6.03 10.18
CA GLN A 9 -11.37 7.18 10.75
C GLN A 9 -9.93 7.26 10.27
N ALA A 10 -9.49 8.46 9.92
CA ALA A 10 -8.11 8.70 9.52
C ALA A 10 -7.64 10.08 9.96
N ASN A 11 -6.32 10.25 10.04
CA ASN A 11 -5.72 11.52 10.41
C ASN A 11 -5.66 12.44 9.20
N ALA A 12 -6.09 13.69 9.40
CA ALA A 12 -5.95 14.78 8.47
C ALA A 12 -5.11 15.90 9.10
N TYR A 13 -4.53 16.74 8.25
CA TYR A 13 -3.76 17.90 8.66
C TYR A 13 -4.46 19.17 8.16
N ASP A 14 -4.69 20.11 9.06
CA ASP A 14 -5.13 21.46 8.75
C ASP A 14 -3.89 22.35 8.68
N GLU A 15 -3.56 22.80 7.47
CA GLU A 15 -2.38 23.64 7.25
C GLU A 15 -2.54 25.06 7.80
N ALA A 16 -3.75 25.63 7.77
CA ALA A 16 -4.01 26.98 8.24
C ALA A 16 -3.82 27.07 9.76
N ASN A 17 -4.33 26.07 10.49
CA ASN A 17 -4.21 25.99 11.94
C ASN A 17 -2.98 25.20 12.41
N ARG A 18 -2.25 24.55 11.50
CA ARG A 18 -1.10 23.67 11.78
C ARG A 18 -1.41 22.57 12.80
N THR A 19 -2.58 21.96 12.66
CA THR A 19 -3.07 20.93 13.60
C THR A 19 -3.34 19.62 12.88
N GLN A 20 -3.16 18.51 13.59
CA GLN A 20 -3.64 17.20 13.17
C GLN A 20 -4.93 16.87 13.88
N TYR A 21 -5.88 16.30 13.15
CA TYR A 21 -7.19 15.93 13.69
C TYR A 21 -7.68 14.62 13.06
N LEU A 22 -8.55 13.92 13.78
CA LEU A 22 -9.23 12.73 13.25
C LEU A 22 -10.44 13.18 12.44
N THR A 23 -10.53 12.67 11.21
CA THR A 23 -11.68 12.85 10.33
C THR A 23 -12.31 11.50 9.99
N ASN A 24 -13.59 11.52 9.67
CA ASN A 24 -14.30 10.36 9.16
C ASN A 24 -14.27 10.40 7.63
N ALA A 25 -13.52 9.49 7.01
CA ALA A 25 -13.39 9.35 5.57
C ALA A 25 -14.47 8.41 4.97
N GLY A 26 -15.59 8.29 5.68
CA GLY A 26 -16.76 7.51 5.30
C GLY A 26 -16.47 6.03 5.14
N ASP A 27 -16.94 5.46 4.05
CA ASP A 27 -16.85 4.03 3.82
C ASP A 27 -15.63 3.69 2.94
N VAL A 28 -14.91 2.64 3.29
CA VAL A 28 -13.75 2.13 2.55
C VAL A 28 -14.00 0.69 2.12
N ARG A 29 -13.74 0.39 0.85
CA ARG A 29 -13.72 -0.99 0.35
C ARG A 29 -12.29 -1.44 0.15
N SER A 30 -11.97 -2.62 0.69
CA SER A 30 -10.75 -3.37 0.39
C SER A 30 -11.12 -4.67 -0.33
N ARG A 31 -10.55 -4.89 -1.52
CA ARG A 31 -10.74 -6.15 -2.26
C ARG A 31 -9.45 -6.52 -2.98
N GLY A 32 -9.27 -7.81 -3.20
CA GLY A 32 -8.01 -8.26 -3.76
C GLY A 32 -7.84 -9.76 -3.84
N LEU A 33 -6.65 -10.14 -4.28
CA LEU A 33 -6.17 -11.51 -4.39
C LEU A 33 -4.79 -11.59 -3.74
N GLU A 34 -4.55 -12.70 -3.07
CA GLU A 34 -3.27 -13.01 -2.45
C GLU A 34 -2.82 -14.36 -3.00
N PHE A 35 -1.53 -14.46 -3.30
CA PHE A 35 -0.91 -15.66 -3.82
C PHE A 35 0.39 -15.91 -3.08
N GLU A 36 0.58 -17.15 -2.66
CA GLU A 36 1.81 -17.61 -2.05
C GLU A 36 2.18 -18.96 -2.65
N ALA A 37 3.44 -19.12 -2.98
CA ALA A 37 3.97 -20.36 -3.51
C ALA A 37 5.37 -20.62 -2.94
N THR A 38 5.63 -21.89 -2.68
CA THR A 38 6.97 -22.40 -2.39
C THR A 38 7.31 -23.46 -3.43
N ALA A 39 8.49 -23.34 -4.03
CA ALA A 39 8.98 -24.28 -5.04
C ALA A 39 10.35 -24.83 -4.63
N LEU A 40 10.54 -26.12 -4.87
CA LEU A 40 11.81 -26.82 -4.69
C LEU A 40 12.27 -27.40 -6.04
N PRO A 41 12.70 -26.56 -6.99
CA PRO A 41 12.91 -26.98 -8.38
C PRO A 41 14.09 -27.95 -8.53
N ILE A 42 15.10 -27.83 -7.68
CA ILE A 42 16.24 -28.74 -7.59
C ILE A 42 16.56 -29.01 -6.12
N ARG A 43 17.27 -30.12 -5.86
CA ARG A 43 17.70 -30.46 -4.50
C ARG A 43 18.56 -29.34 -3.92
N GLY A 44 18.21 -28.91 -2.71
CA GLY A 44 18.93 -27.84 -2.01
C GLY A 44 18.44 -26.43 -2.33
N LEU A 45 17.66 -26.22 -3.39
CA LEU A 45 17.09 -24.91 -3.73
C LEU A 45 15.65 -24.80 -3.22
N THR A 46 15.39 -23.80 -2.37
CA THR A 46 14.04 -23.39 -1.95
C THR A 46 13.77 -22.00 -2.48
N LEU A 47 12.66 -21.83 -3.18
CA LEU A 47 12.16 -20.53 -3.64
C LEU A 47 10.81 -20.25 -2.99
N ASN A 48 10.65 -19.08 -2.38
CA ASN A 48 9.39 -18.60 -1.84
C ASN A 48 8.97 -17.35 -2.60
N PHE A 49 7.73 -17.33 -3.07
CA PHE A 49 7.14 -16.17 -3.73
C PHE A 49 5.81 -15.83 -3.08
N ASN A 50 5.64 -14.58 -2.70
CA ASN A 50 4.39 -14.05 -2.19
C ASN A 50 4.02 -12.77 -2.93
N ALA A 51 2.77 -12.67 -3.35
CA ALA A 51 2.24 -11.52 -4.06
C ALA A 51 0.82 -11.19 -3.61
N SER A 52 0.49 -9.91 -3.63
CA SER A 52 -0.86 -9.42 -3.39
C SER A 52 -1.26 -8.36 -4.41
N TYR A 53 -2.52 -8.40 -4.80
CA TYR A 53 -3.21 -7.35 -5.54
C TYR A 53 -4.31 -6.76 -4.66
N ASN A 54 -4.21 -5.47 -4.34
CA ASN A 54 -5.11 -4.77 -3.43
C ASN A 54 -5.75 -3.54 -4.10
N ASP A 55 -7.05 -3.59 -4.40
CA ASP A 55 -7.84 -2.44 -4.87
C ASP A 55 -8.62 -1.85 -3.69
N VAL A 56 -7.94 -1.02 -2.89
CA VAL A 56 -8.52 -0.34 -1.73
C VAL A 56 -8.95 1.08 -2.11
N ARG A 57 -10.23 1.39 -1.97
CA ARG A 57 -10.82 2.68 -2.37
C ARG A 57 -11.82 3.22 -1.36
N TYR A 58 -11.90 4.55 -1.27
CA TYR A 58 -13.01 5.22 -0.61
C TYR A 58 -14.29 4.98 -1.43
N LEU A 59 -15.35 4.51 -0.80
CA LEU A 59 -16.69 4.41 -1.40
C LEU A 59 -17.44 5.74 -1.30
N SER A 60 -17.25 6.48 -0.20
CA SER A 60 -17.85 7.80 0.01
C SER A 60 -16.93 8.65 0.89
N TYR A 61 -16.29 9.66 0.31
CA TYR A 61 -15.47 10.63 1.04
C TYR A 61 -15.58 12.03 0.43
N LYS A 62 -16.77 12.64 0.56
CA LYS A 62 -17.14 13.90 -0.10
C LYS A 62 -16.61 15.16 0.57
N ASN A 63 -16.18 15.04 1.83
CA ASN A 63 -15.77 16.12 2.70
C ASN A 63 -14.28 16.00 3.06
N ALA A 64 -13.46 15.48 2.16
CA ALA A 64 -12.02 15.37 2.38
C ALA A 64 -11.36 16.76 2.39
N PRO A 65 -10.24 16.94 3.12
CA PRO A 65 -9.40 18.10 2.91
C PRO A 65 -8.90 18.11 1.46
N CYS A 66 -8.86 19.29 0.86
CA CYS A 66 -8.27 19.46 -0.45
C CYS A 66 -6.75 19.47 -0.34
N ALA A 67 -6.09 18.81 -1.29
CA ALA A 67 -4.63 18.84 -1.40
C ALA A 67 -4.11 20.28 -1.54
N PRO A 68 -2.90 20.61 -1.06
CA PRO A 68 -2.37 21.98 -1.08
C PRO A 68 -2.39 22.63 -2.47
N GLU A 69 -2.12 21.85 -3.52
CA GLU A 69 -2.15 22.32 -4.90
C GLU A 69 -3.54 22.75 -5.40
N VAL A 70 -4.62 22.35 -4.72
CA VAL A 70 -6.00 22.78 -4.96
C VAL A 70 -6.41 23.85 -3.94
N ALA A 71 -6.12 23.63 -2.66
CA ALA A 71 -6.56 24.48 -1.56
C ALA A 71 -6.01 25.92 -1.63
N PHE A 72 -4.84 26.13 -2.24
CA PHE A 72 -4.23 27.45 -2.41
C PHE A 72 -4.65 28.20 -3.67
N GLN A 73 -5.55 27.64 -4.48
CA GLN A 73 -6.05 28.31 -5.68
C GLN A 73 -7.16 29.33 -5.33
N THR A 74 -7.25 30.41 -6.11
CA THR A 74 -8.35 31.38 -5.97
C THR A 74 -9.69 30.69 -6.23
N GLY A 75 -10.60 30.75 -5.26
CA GLY A 75 -11.92 30.09 -5.37
C GLY A 75 -11.89 28.59 -5.07
N ALA A 76 -10.85 28.11 -4.38
CA ALA A 76 -10.78 26.73 -3.92
C ALA A 76 -12.04 26.31 -3.12
N PRO A 77 -12.53 25.08 -3.32
CA PRO A 77 -13.66 24.57 -2.56
C PRO A 77 -13.27 24.35 -1.09
N ALA A 78 -14.26 24.42 -0.19
CA ALA A 78 -14.05 24.16 1.23
C ALA A 78 -13.69 22.69 1.54
N SER A 79 -14.00 21.78 0.63
CA SER A 79 -13.68 20.35 0.71
C SER A 79 -13.61 19.73 -0.68
N CYS A 80 -12.94 18.59 -0.76
CA CYS A 80 -12.78 17.81 -1.99
C CYS A 80 -13.49 16.45 -1.87
N ASP A 81 -14.03 15.97 -2.99
CA ASP A 81 -14.63 14.63 -3.07
C ASP A 81 -13.57 13.63 -3.55
N LEU A 82 -13.14 12.76 -2.64
CA LEU A 82 -12.20 11.67 -2.91
C LEU A 82 -12.90 10.31 -3.03
N SER A 83 -14.22 10.29 -3.22
CA SER A 83 -14.97 9.05 -3.49
C SER A 83 -14.43 8.37 -4.75
N GLY A 84 -14.10 7.09 -4.63
CA GLY A 84 -13.48 6.29 -5.69
C GLY A 84 -11.96 6.39 -5.76
N HIS A 85 -11.32 7.32 -5.04
CA HIS A 85 -9.86 7.41 -4.96
C HIS A 85 -9.27 6.27 -4.14
N GLN A 86 -7.98 6.02 -4.34
CA GLN A 86 -7.24 4.99 -3.62
C GLN A 86 -7.01 5.43 -2.17
N VAL A 87 -7.16 4.50 -1.23
CA VAL A 87 -6.91 4.81 0.19
C VAL A 87 -5.42 5.06 0.40
N VAL A 88 -5.12 6.04 1.25
CA VAL A 88 -3.75 6.41 1.63
C VAL A 88 -2.98 5.19 2.15
N GLY A 89 -1.73 5.04 1.71
CA GLY A 89 -0.83 3.96 2.08
C GLY A 89 -1.10 2.61 1.41
N ALA A 90 -2.21 2.43 0.69
CA ALA A 90 -2.56 1.13 0.13
C ALA A 90 -1.94 0.92 -1.27
N SER A 91 -0.79 0.24 -1.38
CA SER A 91 -0.23 -0.11 -2.70
C SER A 91 -1.04 -1.19 -3.39
N LYS A 92 -1.21 -1.06 -4.71
CA LYS A 92 -1.96 -2.03 -5.51
C LYS A 92 -1.27 -3.36 -5.69
N TYR A 93 0.05 -3.36 -5.90
CA TYR A 93 0.83 -4.56 -6.10
C TYR A 93 1.96 -4.60 -5.08
N ILE A 94 2.07 -5.72 -4.38
CA ILE A 94 3.20 -6.03 -3.50
C ILE A 94 3.66 -7.43 -3.86
N ALA A 95 4.95 -7.63 -4.07
CA ALA A 95 5.53 -8.93 -4.35
C ALA A 95 6.85 -9.08 -3.61
N ASN A 96 7.13 -10.28 -3.09
CA ASN A 96 8.45 -10.63 -2.60
C ASN A 96 8.84 -12.00 -3.14
N LEU A 97 10.12 -12.13 -3.44
CA LEU A 97 10.76 -13.35 -3.91
C LEU A 97 11.97 -13.61 -3.03
N ASN A 98 12.03 -14.79 -2.44
CA ASN A 98 13.15 -15.24 -1.63
C ASN A 98 13.67 -16.55 -2.21
N GLY A 99 14.99 -16.69 -2.29
CA GLY A 99 15.63 -17.90 -2.76
C GLY A 99 16.76 -18.28 -1.82
N GLU A 100 16.86 -19.56 -1.54
CA GLU A 100 17.91 -20.13 -0.72
C GLU A 100 18.42 -21.42 -1.34
N TYR A 101 19.73 -21.51 -1.51
CA TYR A 101 20.40 -22.72 -1.99
C TYR A 101 21.35 -23.24 -0.92
N ARG A 102 21.16 -24.49 -0.48
CA ARG A 102 22.06 -25.22 0.41
C ARG A 102 22.63 -26.43 -0.31
N TRP A 103 23.92 -26.69 -0.14
CA TRP A 103 24.55 -27.90 -0.66
C TRP A 103 25.44 -28.55 0.39
N LYS A 104 25.59 -29.87 0.31
CA LYS A 104 26.39 -30.65 1.27
C LYS A 104 27.76 -30.94 0.67
N LEU A 105 28.79 -30.77 1.48
CA LEU A 105 30.15 -31.21 1.20
C LEU A 105 30.44 -32.52 1.94
N ASP A 106 31.43 -33.28 1.45
CA ASP A 106 31.75 -34.62 1.96
C ASP A 106 32.31 -34.62 3.39
N ASP A 107 32.79 -33.47 3.86
CA ASP A 107 33.29 -33.23 5.21
C ASP A 107 32.18 -32.89 6.23
N GLY A 108 30.91 -32.92 5.80
CA GLY A 108 29.75 -32.60 6.64
C GLY A 108 29.44 -31.10 6.74
N LEU A 109 30.17 -30.24 6.02
CA LEU A 109 29.81 -28.82 5.89
C LEU A 109 28.59 -28.65 4.99
N GLU A 110 27.71 -27.71 5.34
CA GLU A 110 26.55 -27.34 4.54
C GLU A 110 26.56 -25.83 4.24
N PRO A 111 27.33 -25.38 3.24
CA PRO A 111 27.28 -24.01 2.78
C PRO A 111 25.90 -23.63 2.25
N TYR A 112 25.60 -22.33 2.30
CA TYR A 112 24.35 -21.80 1.79
C TYR A 112 24.51 -20.42 1.14
N LEU A 113 23.56 -20.10 0.27
CA LEU A 113 23.41 -18.80 -0.36
C LEU A 113 21.95 -18.37 -0.29
N THR A 114 21.68 -17.12 0.10
CA THR A 114 20.35 -16.54 0.14
C THR A 114 20.28 -15.28 -0.73
N ALA A 115 19.18 -15.09 -1.44
CA ALA A 115 18.85 -13.86 -2.16
C ALA A 115 17.39 -13.49 -1.91
N SER A 116 17.11 -12.20 -1.77
CA SER A 116 15.75 -11.69 -1.58
C SER A 116 15.50 -10.46 -2.45
N TYR A 117 14.28 -10.31 -2.91
CA TYR A 117 13.81 -9.15 -3.66
C TYR A 117 12.40 -8.79 -3.20
N ALA A 118 12.17 -7.51 -2.95
CA ALA A 118 10.89 -6.96 -2.55
C ALA A 118 10.49 -5.85 -3.52
N PHE A 119 9.23 -5.86 -3.93
CA PHE A 119 8.64 -4.87 -4.82
C PHE A 119 7.31 -4.37 -4.27
N ARG A 120 7.08 -3.07 -4.39
CA ARG A 120 5.83 -2.41 -4.04
C ARG A 120 5.52 -1.35 -5.07
N SER A 121 4.32 -1.39 -5.65
CA SER A 121 3.88 -0.33 -6.57
C SER A 121 3.62 0.98 -5.80
N ARG A 122 3.50 2.09 -6.55
CA ARG A 122 3.13 3.40 -5.98
C ARG A 122 1.95 3.33 -5.01
N ALA A 123 1.94 4.23 -4.04
CA ALA A 123 0.83 4.46 -3.12
C ALA A 123 0.55 5.94 -2.97
N VAL A 124 -0.70 6.28 -2.66
CA VAL A 124 -1.07 7.60 -2.17
C VAL A 124 -0.44 7.78 -0.79
N GLY A 125 0.30 8.86 -0.53
CA GLY A 125 0.99 9.06 0.75
C GLY A 125 0.31 10.05 1.70
N THR A 126 -0.62 10.87 1.23
CA THR A 126 -1.42 11.79 2.07
C THR A 126 -2.92 11.54 1.92
N ILE A 127 -3.71 11.87 2.94
CA ILE A 127 -5.15 11.57 2.96
C ILE A 127 -5.96 12.39 1.95
N ASP A 128 -5.45 13.56 1.59
CA ASP A 128 -5.95 14.51 0.61
C ASP A 128 -5.63 14.12 -0.86
N ASP A 129 -4.88 13.02 -1.06
CA ASP A 129 -4.43 12.53 -2.38
C ASP A 129 -3.63 13.56 -3.20
N SER A 130 -2.76 14.33 -2.53
CA SER A 130 -1.84 15.25 -3.20
C SER A 130 -0.96 14.53 -4.22
N ALA A 131 -0.77 15.14 -5.38
CA ALA A 131 0.17 14.73 -6.41
C ALA A 131 1.61 14.74 -5.89
N TYR A 132 1.93 15.61 -4.93
CA TYR A 132 3.25 15.68 -4.28
C TYR A 132 3.38 14.73 -3.10
N GLY A 133 2.26 14.18 -2.61
CA GLY A 133 2.21 13.18 -1.56
C GLY A 133 2.33 11.74 -2.07
N GLN A 134 2.57 11.50 -3.36
CA GLN A 134 2.62 10.14 -3.90
C GLN A 134 3.94 9.42 -3.53
N ILE A 135 3.83 8.20 -3.04
CA ILE A 135 4.97 7.31 -2.76
C ILE A 135 5.31 6.55 -4.04
N PRO A 136 6.51 6.72 -4.62
CA PRO A 136 6.91 6.01 -5.83
C PRO A 136 7.12 4.51 -5.58
N SER A 137 7.20 3.74 -6.67
CA SER A 137 7.53 2.30 -6.64
C SER A 137 9.02 2.05 -6.50
#